data_AF-A0A0W1AGB7-F1
#
_entry.id   AF-A0A0W1AGB7-F1
#
_cell.length_a   1.000
_cell.length_b   1.000
_cell.length_c   1.000
_cell.angle_alpha   90.00
_cell.angle_beta   90.00
_cell.angle_gamma   90.00
#
_symmetry.space_group_name_H-M   'P 1'
#
loop_
_entity.id
_entity.type
_entity.pdbx_description
1 polymer ?
#
loop_
_entity_poly.entity_id
_entity_poly.type
_entity_poly.pdbx_seq_one_letter_code
_entity_poly.pdbx_strand_id
1 'polypeptide(L)'
;MPKPNLTLSIDKVKQYIFDANAFTHFSFYPQEYLNSTSVGLLKKNNWLNNRYVEKPAINLEKLVHEGMSKKQAELCLYLIENRKLFCCATAFGDDRVWKERVTSKWRSNDFIDRYYGLARFVFEGPMHQKDKLKKLVDDLREMQVSHIPEQSRGYDFKKSMDDLSTLVSEVPGIDQIKEHFNKNQKLLEIINRLEIGANSYNPRWVNSSKKLSRIIDALVKAIDNDLDVDKLLKDKNSELSQAIDMKRTMCFFDNSKEKPTHSRTIVNNSMPKP
;
A
#
# COMPACT_ATOMS: atom_id res chain seq x y z
N MET A 1 -38.53 0.15 -1.10
CA MET A 1 -37.57 0.04 0.01
C MET A 1 -36.23 0.56 -0.48
N PRO A 2 -35.61 1.56 0.17
CA PRO A 2 -34.25 1.96 -0.19
C PRO A 2 -33.31 0.79 0.14
N LYS A 3 -32.46 0.40 -0.81
CA LYS A 3 -31.41 -0.60 -0.56
C LYS A 3 -30.59 -0.13 0.65
N PRO A 4 -30.24 -1.01 1.60
CA PRO A 4 -29.38 -0.62 2.71
C PRO A 4 -28.10 -0.04 2.12
N ASN A 5 -27.70 1.14 2.59
CA ASN A 5 -26.38 1.71 2.35
C ASN A 5 -25.36 0.69 2.89
N LEU A 6 -24.94 -0.24 2.04
CA LEU A 6 -23.79 -1.08 2.29
C LEU A 6 -22.60 -0.13 2.37
N THR A 7 -22.19 0.18 3.60
CA THR A 7 -20.87 0.74 3.88
C THR A 7 -19.86 -0.11 3.13
N LEU A 8 -19.35 0.42 2.03
CA LEU A 8 -18.33 -0.19 1.20
C LEU A 8 -17.02 -0.04 1.96
N SER A 9 -16.58 -1.10 2.63
CA SER A 9 -15.29 -1.12 3.32
C SER A 9 -14.13 -1.25 2.33
N ILE A 10 -12.94 -0.81 2.75
CA ILE A 10 -11.68 -1.01 2.01
C ILE A 10 -11.51 -2.47 1.57
N ASP A 11 -12.01 -3.44 2.35
CA ASP A 11 -11.93 -4.87 2.01
C ASP A 11 -12.66 -5.23 0.71
N LYS A 12 -13.80 -4.60 0.42
CA LYS A 12 -14.51 -4.82 -0.86
C LYS A 12 -13.77 -4.22 -2.04
N VAL A 13 -13.14 -3.07 -1.84
CA VAL A 13 -12.33 -2.41 -2.87
C VAL A 13 -11.09 -3.22 -3.17
N LYS A 14 -10.44 -3.72 -2.12
CA LYS A 14 -9.34 -4.66 -2.20
C LYS A 14 -9.77 -5.89 -2.97
N GLN A 15 -10.86 -6.55 -2.56
CA GLN A 15 -11.41 -7.71 -3.28
C GLN A 15 -11.69 -7.41 -4.75
N TYR A 16 -12.30 -6.25 -5.08
CA TYR A 16 -12.54 -5.85 -6.47
C TYR A 16 -11.25 -5.87 -7.31
N ILE A 17 -10.15 -5.27 -6.80
CA ILE A 17 -8.86 -5.25 -7.49
C ILE A 17 -8.26 -6.66 -7.62
N PHE A 18 -8.36 -7.49 -6.58
CA PHE A 18 -7.77 -8.83 -6.56
C PHE A 18 -8.58 -9.91 -7.29
N ASP A 19 -9.89 -9.72 -7.50
CA ASP A 19 -10.76 -10.63 -8.28
C ASP A 19 -10.60 -10.44 -9.81
N ALA A 20 -9.50 -9.84 -10.26
CA ALA A 20 -9.19 -9.59 -11.67
C ALA A 20 -9.02 -10.90 -12.47
N ASN A 21 -9.32 -10.85 -13.78
CA ASN A 21 -9.52 -11.95 -14.74
C ASN A 21 -8.37 -12.97 -14.90
N ALA A 22 -7.34 -12.97 -14.07
CA ALA A 22 -6.18 -13.84 -14.15
C ALA A 22 -6.48 -15.35 -13.93
N PHE A 23 -7.74 -15.78 -13.79
CA PHE A 23 -8.07 -17.16 -13.36
C PHE A 23 -9.05 -17.94 -14.26
N THR A 24 -9.46 -17.45 -15.45
CA THR A 24 -10.41 -18.23 -16.31
C THR A 24 -9.84 -19.54 -16.83
N HIS A 25 -8.52 -19.77 -16.76
CA HIS A 25 -7.86 -20.89 -17.45
C HIS A 25 -6.88 -21.71 -16.58
N PHE A 26 -7.09 -21.80 -15.26
CA PHE A 26 -6.26 -22.69 -14.41
C PHE A 26 -6.55 -24.19 -14.59
N SER A 27 -7.66 -24.56 -15.24
CA SER A 27 -7.97 -25.94 -15.60
C SER A 27 -7.09 -26.53 -16.72
N PHE A 28 -6.10 -25.78 -17.23
CA PHE A 28 -5.23 -26.18 -18.33
C PHE A 28 -3.74 -26.35 -17.97
N TYR A 29 -3.34 -26.28 -16.68
CA TYR A 29 -1.91 -26.28 -16.32
C TYR A 29 -1.45 -27.39 -15.36
N PRO A 30 -0.28 -28.01 -15.61
CA PRO A 30 0.39 -28.93 -14.69
C PRO A 30 0.79 -28.24 -13.37
N GLN A 31 0.75 -29.00 -12.28
CA GLN A 31 0.95 -28.53 -10.90
C GLN A 31 2.30 -27.82 -10.63
N GLU A 32 3.29 -28.05 -11.49
CA GLU A 32 4.68 -27.63 -11.35
C GLU A 32 4.88 -26.10 -11.54
N TYR A 33 3.94 -25.43 -12.20
CA TYR A 33 4.01 -24.00 -12.53
C TYR A 33 3.22 -23.10 -11.55
N LEU A 34 2.69 -23.68 -10.48
CA LEU A 34 1.90 -23.01 -9.43
C LEU A 34 2.73 -22.35 -8.33
N ASN A 35 4.06 -22.31 -8.49
CA ASN A 35 5.01 -21.90 -7.44
C ASN A 35 5.38 -20.41 -7.45
N SER A 36 4.73 -19.55 -8.25
CA SER A 36 4.95 -18.10 -8.12
C SER A 36 4.36 -17.58 -6.81
N THR A 37 5.05 -16.64 -6.16
CA THR A 37 4.63 -16.01 -4.90
C THR A 37 3.22 -15.45 -5.00
N SER A 38 2.82 -14.92 -6.15
CA SER A 38 1.48 -14.38 -6.36
C SER A 38 0.42 -15.45 -6.51
N VAL A 39 0.68 -16.57 -7.18
CA VAL A 39 -0.26 -17.71 -7.21
C VAL A 39 -0.47 -18.26 -5.80
N GLY A 40 0.58 -18.32 -4.98
CA GLY A 40 0.47 -18.65 -3.55
C GLY A 40 -0.36 -17.65 -2.75
N LEU A 41 -0.18 -16.34 -2.96
CA LEU A 41 -0.95 -15.28 -2.31
C LEU A 41 -2.42 -15.27 -2.73
N LEU A 42 -2.71 -15.45 -4.01
CA LEU A 42 -4.06 -15.47 -4.57
C LEU A 42 -4.85 -16.69 -4.05
N LYS A 43 -4.21 -17.87 -4.03
CA LYS A 43 -4.79 -19.10 -3.44
C LYS A 43 -5.04 -18.95 -1.95
N LYS A 44 -4.07 -18.42 -1.19
CA LYS A 44 -4.20 -18.21 0.26
C LYS A 44 -5.40 -17.34 0.62
N ASN A 45 -5.72 -16.34 -0.21
CA ASN A 45 -6.80 -15.39 0.03
C ASN A 45 -8.13 -15.76 -0.66
N ASN A 46 -8.19 -16.92 -1.33
CA ASN A 46 -9.38 -17.39 -2.06
C ASN A 46 -9.96 -16.35 -3.05
N TRP A 47 -9.08 -15.59 -3.71
CA TRP A 47 -9.47 -14.60 -4.71
C TRP A 47 -9.78 -15.32 -6.02
N LEU A 48 -11.08 -15.42 -6.33
CA LEU A 48 -11.61 -16.19 -7.45
C LEU A 48 -11.87 -15.27 -8.64
N ASN A 49 -11.83 -15.87 -9.83
CA ASN A 49 -12.24 -15.17 -11.03
C ASN A 49 -13.69 -14.71 -10.92
N ASN A 50 -13.93 -13.40 -10.97
CA ASN A 50 -15.27 -12.89 -11.18
C ASN A 50 -15.29 -11.76 -12.21
N ARG A 51 -15.53 -12.13 -13.46
CA ARG A 51 -15.73 -11.18 -14.57
C ARG A 51 -16.94 -10.25 -14.38
N TYR A 52 -17.84 -10.57 -13.44
CA TYR A 52 -19.05 -9.83 -13.12
C TYR A 52 -18.95 -9.07 -11.79
N VAL A 53 -17.77 -8.99 -11.19
CA VAL A 53 -17.57 -8.18 -9.98
C VAL A 53 -17.88 -6.72 -10.32
N GLU A 54 -18.88 -6.15 -9.62
CA GLU A 54 -19.32 -4.77 -9.81
C GLU A 54 -18.25 -3.81 -9.28
N LYS A 55 -18.01 -2.72 -10.04
CA LYS A 55 -17.12 -1.65 -9.57
C LYS A 55 -17.69 -1.07 -8.28
N PRO A 56 -16.91 -1.01 -7.18
CA PRO A 56 -17.38 -0.42 -5.93
C PRO A 56 -17.70 1.07 -6.13
N ALA A 57 -18.85 1.51 -5.61
CA ALA A 57 -19.26 2.91 -5.60
C ALA A 57 -18.52 3.69 -4.49
N ILE A 58 -17.24 3.97 -4.72
CA ILE A 58 -16.36 4.65 -3.77
C ILE A 58 -15.72 5.90 -4.39
N ASN A 59 -15.48 6.91 -3.56
CA ASN A 59 -14.85 8.17 -3.91
C ASN A 59 -13.68 8.46 -2.95
N LEU A 60 -12.97 9.56 -3.21
CA LEU A 60 -11.79 9.95 -2.44
C LEU A 60 -12.12 10.14 -0.95
N GLU A 61 -13.19 10.88 -0.66
CA GLU A 61 -13.63 11.21 0.70
C GLU A 61 -13.93 9.96 1.53
N LYS A 62 -14.60 8.97 0.94
CA LYS A 62 -14.89 7.69 1.62
C LYS A 62 -13.61 6.91 1.93
N LEU A 63 -12.63 6.87 1.01
CA LEU A 63 -11.36 6.20 1.26
C LEU A 63 -10.55 6.89 2.37
N VAL A 64 -10.56 8.22 2.41
CA VAL A 64 -9.92 9.01 3.47
C VAL A 64 -10.63 8.78 4.81
N HIS A 65 -11.96 8.77 4.83
CA HIS A 65 -12.76 8.46 6.02
C HIS A 65 -12.48 7.05 6.56
N GLU A 66 -12.28 6.07 5.68
CA GLU A 66 -11.88 4.70 6.05
C GLU A 66 -10.41 4.58 6.47
N GLY A 67 -9.66 5.69 6.47
CA GLY A 67 -8.34 5.78 7.07
C GLY A 67 -7.16 5.77 6.09
N MET A 68 -7.36 6.03 4.80
CA MET A 68 -6.25 6.29 3.87
C MET A 68 -5.78 7.75 3.94
N SER A 69 -4.51 8.02 3.63
CA SER A 69 -4.09 9.39 3.30
C SER A 69 -4.66 9.84 1.95
N LYS A 70 -4.66 11.13 1.65
CA LYS A 70 -5.24 11.64 0.39
C LYS A 70 -4.53 11.04 -0.83
N LYS A 71 -3.19 11.01 -0.83
CA LYS A 71 -2.40 10.42 -1.92
C LYS A 71 -2.54 8.91 -2.05
N GLN A 72 -2.66 8.20 -0.93
CA GLN A 72 -2.96 6.77 -0.94
C GLN A 72 -4.35 6.50 -1.53
N ALA A 73 -5.35 7.32 -1.19
CA ALA A 73 -6.70 7.21 -1.73
C ALA A 73 -6.75 7.53 -3.24
N GLU A 74 -6.01 8.53 -3.72
CA GLU A 74 -5.86 8.83 -5.15
C GLU A 74 -5.27 7.63 -5.93
N LEU A 75 -4.19 7.04 -5.42
CA LEU A 75 -3.62 5.82 -6.00
C LEU A 75 -4.61 4.65 -5.98
N CYS A 76 -5.36 4.48 -4.89
CA CYS A 76 -6.37 3.43 -4.79
C CYS A 76 -7.45 3.61 -5.86
N LEU A 77 -8.02 4.81 -6.01
CA LEU A 77 -9.00 5.12 -7.04
C LEU A 77 -8.45 4.87 -8.44
N TYR A 78 -7.22 5.29 -8.70
CA TYR A 78 -6.56 5.07 -9.97
C TYR A 78 -6.49 3.58 -10.32
N LEU A 79 -6.13 2.72 -9.38
CA LEU A 79 -6.09 1.27 -9.59
C LEU A 79 -7.49 0.67 -9.84
N ILE A 80 -8.54 1.19 -9.19
CA ILE A 80 -9.93 0.75 -9.41
C ILE A 80 -10.38 1.12 -10.83
N GLU A 81 -10.09 2.35 -11.26
CA GLU A 81 -10.48 2.88 -12.57
C GLU A 81 -9.74 2.19 -13.71
N ASN A 82 -8.45 1.93 -13.52
CA ASN A 82 -7.61 1.28 -14.51
C ASN A 82 -7.58 -0.24 -14.39
N ARG A 83 -8.39 -0.85 -13.50
CA ARG A 83 -8.43 -2.31 -13.30
C ARG A 83 -8.53 -3.09 -14.61
N LYS A 84 -9.37 -2.63 -15.55
CA LYS A 84 -9.56 -3.31 -16.85
C LYS A 84 -8.29 -3.37 -17.69
N LEU A 85 -7.48 -2.32 -17.68
CA LEU A 85 -6.19 -2.28 -18.36
C LEU A 85 -5.26 -3.36 -17.79
N PHE A 86 -5.18 -3.46 -16.46
CA PHE A 86 -4.41 -4.50 -15.79
C PHE A 86 -4.99 -5.90 -16.04
N CYS A 87 -6.32 -6.07 -16.08
CA CYS A 87 -6.95 -7.32 -16.50
C CYS A 87 -6.54 -7.74 -17.93
N CYS A 88 -6.42 -6.79 -18.87
CA CYS A 88 -6.02 -7.10 -20.24
C CYS A 88 -4.55 -7.51 -20.35
N ALA A 89 -3.65 -6.89 -19.58
CA ALA A 89 -2.25 -7.29 -19.52
C ALA A 89 -2.05 -8.64 -18.82
N THR A 90 -2.88 -8.95 -17.81
CA THR A 90 -2.78 -10.16 -16.98
C THR A 90 -3.56 -11.37 -17.53
N ALA A 91 -4.23 -11.24 -18.68
CA ALA A 91 -4.94 -12.34 -19.36
C ALA A 91 -3.98 -13.34 -20.05
N PHE A 92 -2.97 -13.81 -19.32
CA PHE A 92 -1.96 -14.81 -19.72
C PHE A 92 -1.28 -14.55 -21.06
N GLY A 93 -0.95 -13.29 -21.32
CA GLY A 93 -0.32 -12.96 -22.59
C GLY A 93 -1.27 -13.07 -23.78
N ASP A 94 -2.54 -12.66 -23.63
CA ASP A 94 -3.50 -12.50 -24.74
C ASP A 94 -2.74 -11.94 -25.93
N ASP A 95 -2.64 -12.71 -27.01
CA ASP A 95 -1.79 -12.43 -28.16
C ASP A 95 -2.24 -11.19 -28.94
N ARG A 96 -3.39 -10.64 -28.58
CA ARG A 96 -3.89 -9.34 -29.03
C ARG A 96 -3.32 -8.16 -28.23
N VAL A 97 -2.68 -8.41 -27.10
CA VAL A 97 -2.12 -7.41 -26.18
C VAL A 97 -0.59 -7.53 -26.09
N TRP A 98 -0.03 -8.74 -26.15
CA TRP A 98 1.42 -8.94 -26.02
C TRP A 98 2.11 -9.18 -27.35
N LYS A 99 3.34 -8.64 -27.52
CA LYS A 99 4.10 -8.67 -28.78
C LYS A 99 4.58 -10.09 -29.20
N GLU A 100 4.84 -11.02 -28.27
CA GLU A 100 5.42 -12.36 -28.57
C GLU A 100 4.76 -13.50 -27.78
N ARG A 101 4.39 -14.61 -28.44
CA ARG A 101 3.49 -15.63 -27.88
C ARG A 101 4.01 -16.52 -26.75
N VAL A 102 5.27 -16.94 -26.79
CA VAL A 102 5.84 -17.87 -25.79
C VAL A 102 6.39 -17.09 -24.61
N THR A 103 7.11 -16.00 -24.89
CA THR A 103 7.66 -15.10 -23.89
C THR A 103 6.56 -14.32 -23.15
N SER A 104 5.42 -14.02 -23.78
CA SER A 104 4.31 -13.30 -23.14
C SER A 104 3.71 -14.04 -21.95
N LYS A 105 3.63 -15.38 -21.98
CA LYS A 105 3.09 -16.15 -20.86
C LYS A 105 3.91 -15.96 -19.58
N TRP A 106 5.24 -16.01 -19.70
CA TRP A 106 6.17 -15.79 -18.57
C TRP A 106 6.11 -14.36 -18.08
N ARG A 107 6.23 -13.40 -19.00
CA ARG A 107 6.23 -11.97 -18.69
C ARG A 107 4.89 -11.50 -18.14
N SER A 108 3.78 -12.15 -18.53
CA SER A 108 2.46 -11.90 -17.94
C SER A 108 2.42 -12.31 -16.47
N ASN A 109 3.12 -13.36 -16.04
CA ASN A 109 3.20 -13.72 -14.62
C ASN A 109 4.01 -12.67 -13.84
N ASP A 110 5.14 -12.22 -14.38
CA ASP A 110 5.92 -11.16 -13.74
C ASP A 110 5.11 -9.86 -13.65
N PHE A 111 4.34 -9.51 -14.69
CA PHE A 111 3.45 -8.37 -14.69
C PHE A 111 2.36 -8.49 -13.61
N ILE A 112 1.74 -9.67 -13.49
CA ILE A 112 0.79 -10.00 -12.40
C ILE A 112 1.43 -9.75 -11.04
N ASP A 113 2.66 -10.26 -10.83
CA ASP A 113 3.38 -10.14 -9.57
C ASP A 113 3.63 -8.67 -9.20
N ARG A 114 4.07 -7.84 -10.16
CA ARG A 114 4.33 -6.41 -9.94
C ARG A 114 3.05 -5.62 -9.70
N TYR A 115 1.99 -5.87 -10.48
CA TYR A 115 0.71 -5.21 -10.30
C TYR A 115 0.07 -5.53 -8.95
N TYR A 116 0.05 -6.80 -8.55
CA TYR A 116 -0.47 -7.17 -7.23
C TYR A 116 0.43 -6.73 -6.09
N GLY A 117 1.75 -6.69 -6.30
CA GLY A 117 2.68 -6.05 -5.38
C GLY A 117 2.33 -4.57 -5.16
N LEU A 118 2.09 -3.83 -6.24
CA LEU A 118 1.65 -2.44 -6.21
C LEU A 118 0.31 -2.27 -5.48
N ALA A 119 -0.71 -3.03 -5.87
CA ALA A 119 -2.03 -2.97 -5.25
C ALA A 119 -1.94 -3.26 -3.75
N ARG A 120 -1.23 -4.33 -3.37
CA ARG A 120 -1.01 -4.67 -1.96
C ARG A 120 -0.28 -3.57 -1.21
N PHE A 121 0.71 -2.95 -1.84
CA PHE A 121 1.44 -1.84 -1.24
C PHE A 121 0.52 -0.64 -1.00
N VAL A 122 -0.38 -0.33 -1.93
CA VAL A 122 -1.37 0.75 -1.76
C VAL A 122 -2.36 0.45 -0.62
N PHE A 123 -2.77 -0.81 -0.42
CA PHE A 123 -3.72 -1.16 0.65
C PHE A 123 -3.10 -1.41 2.02
N GLU A 124 -1.90 -2.00 2.08
CA GLU A 124 -1.30 -2.54 3.31
C GLU A 124 0.12 -2.05 3.54
N GLY A 125 0.73 -1.42 2.54
CA GLY A 125 2.14 -1.09 2.51
C GLY A 125 2.46 0.25 3.19
N PRO A 126 3.71 0.42 3.61
CA PRO A 126 4.20 1.69 4.16
C PRO A 126 4.36 2.74 3.05
N MET A 127 3.41 3.67 2.90
CA MET A 127 3.43 4.66 1.82
C MET A 127 4.69 5.54 1.80
N HIS A 128 5.33 5.75 2.95
CA HIS A 128 6.59 6.47 3.06
C HIS A 128 7.80 5.77 2.44
N GLN A 129 7.72 4.45 2.19
CA GLN A 129 8.73 3.70 1.42
C GLN A 129 8.46 3.86 -0.08
N LYS A 130 8.33 5.12 -0.50
CA LYS A 130 8.02 5.55 -1.86
C LYS A 130 8.93 4.91 -2.91
N ASP A 131 10.20 4.69 -2.60
CA ASP A 131 11.14 4.07 -3.55
C ASP A 131 10.75 2.64 -3.92
N LYS A 132 10.17 1.87 -2.99
CA LYS A 132 9.65 0.53 -3.29
C LYS A 132 8.43 0.61 -4.19
N LEU A 133 7.55 1.58 -3.93
CA LEU A 133 6.37 1.83 -4.75
C LEU A 133 6.79 2.25 -6.17
N LYS A 134 7.75 3.17 -6.27
CA LYS A 134 8.33 3.64 -7.53
C LYS A 134 8.95 2.49 -8.32
N LYS A 135 9.75 1.64 -7.67
CA LYS A 135 10.33 0.45 -8.30
C LYS A 135 9.27 -0.47 -8.91
N LEU A 136 8.15 -0.70 -8.22
CA LEU A 136 7.06 -1.53 -8.77
C LEU A 136 6.45 -0.91 -10.04
N VAL A 137 6.32 0.42 -10.09
CA VAL A 137 5.83 1.14 -11.28
C VAL A 137 6.86 1.15 -12.41
N ASP A 138 8.13 1.33 -12.09
CA ASP A 138 9.22 1.31 -13.06
C ASP A 138 9.35 -0.08 -13.70
N ASP A 139 9.27 -1.16 -12.91
CA ASP A 139 9.22 -2.54 -13.41
C ASP A 139 8.01 -2.76 -14.35
N LEU A 140 6.83 -2.25 -13.98
CA LEU A 140 5.62 -2.33 -14.83
C LEU A 140 5.80 -1.58 -16.17
N ARG A 141 6.43 -0.40 -16.12
CA ARG A 141 6.76 0.41 -17.30
C ARG A 141 7.75 -0.29 -18.21
N GLU A 142 8.81 -0.87 -17.65
CA GLU A 142 9.81 -1.62 -18.42
C GLU A 142 9.17 -2.80 -19.16
N MET A 143 8.32 -3.56 -18.47
CA MET A 143 7.57 -4.67 -19.08
C MET A 143 6.61 -4.16 -20.17
N GLN A 144 5.96 -3.02 -19.94
CA GLN A 144 5.11 -2.39 -20.94
C GLN A 144 5.92 -2.07 -22.19
N VAL A 145 6.96 -1.24 -22.09
CA VAL A 145 7.80 -0.84 -23.24
C VAL A 145 8.29 -2.05 -24.04
N SER A 146 8.78 -3.04 -23.32
CA SER A 146 9.41 -4.21 -23.91
C SER A 146 8.42 -5.16 -24.58
N HIS A 147 7.19 -5.27 -24.07
CA HIS A 147 6.33 -6.42 -24.39
C HIS A 147 4.87 -6.10 -24.72
N ILE A 148 4.40 -4.91 -24.38
CA ILE A 148 3.02 -4.46 -24.58
C ILE A 148 3.07 -3.20 -25.48
N PRO A 149 2.29 -3.10 -26.57
CA PRO A 149 2.22 -1.88 -27.36
C PRO A 149 1.71 -0.72 -26.50
N GLU A 150 2.04 0.52 -26.89
CA GLU A 150 1.62 1.71 -26.15
C GLU A 150 0.08 1.78 -26.03
N GLN A 151 -0.64 1.37 -27.08
CA GLN A 151 -2.09 1.29 -27.11
C GLN A 151 -2.57 -0.09 -27.58
N SER A 152 -3.59 -0.64 -26.94
CA SER A 152 -4.27 -1.86 -27.39
C SER A 152 -5.67 -1.96 -26.81
N ARG A 153 -6.63 -2.43 -27.63
CA ARG A 153 -8.04 -2.66 -27.26
C ARG A 153 -8.74 -1.45 -26.62
N GLY A 154 -8.38 -0.24 -27.07
CA GLY A 154 -8.94 1.02 -26.54
C GLY A 154 -8.34 1.45 -25.20
N TYR A 155 -7.27 0.81 -24.74
CA TYR A 155 -6.49 1.22 -23.58
C TYR A 155 -5.17 1.85 -24.02
N ASP A 156 -4.76 2.91 -23.32
CA ASP A 156 -3.46 3.56 -23.48
C ASP A 156 -2.55 3.15 -22.32
N PHE A 157 -1.77 2.09 -22.54
CA PHE A 157 -0.88 1.52 -21.55
C PHE A 157 0.23 2.49 -21.17
N LYS A 158 0.79 3.21 -22.15
CA LYS A 158 1.86 4.17 -21.90
C LYS A 158 1.36 5.30 -21.02
N LYS A 159 0.26 5.94 -21.40
CA LYS A 159 -0.36 6.99 -20.61
C LYS A 159 -0.68 6.50 -19.20
N SER A 160 -1.23 5.29 -19.07
CA SER A 160 -1.54 4.76 -17.73
C SER A 160 -0.30 4.49 -16.86
N MET A 161 0.84 4.15 -17.46
CA MET A 161 2.10 4.03 -16.71
C MET A 161 2.73 5.39 -16.38
N ASP A 162 2.51 6.41 -17.23
CA ASP A 162 2.90 7.80 -16.97
C ASP A 162 2.10 8.43 -15.85
N ASP A 163 0.76 8.35 -15.91
CA ASP A 163 -0.14 8.85 -14.88
C ASP A 163 0.16 8.18 -13.53
N LEU A 164 0.40 6.87 -13.52
CA LEU A 164 0.76 6.12 -12.31
C LEU A 164 2.12 6.56 -11.74
N SER A 165 3.11 6.81 -12.59
CA SER A 165 4.43 7.28 -12.15
C SER A 165 4.35 8.68 -11.55
N THR A 166 3.56 9.58 -12.15
CA THR A 166 3.28 10.91 -11.59
C THR A 166 2.62 10.79 -10.22
N LEU A 167 1.55 10.01 -10.08
CA LEU A 167 0.87 9.81 -8.79
C LEU A 167 1.81 9.28 -7.71
N VAL A 168 2.66 8.30 -8.04
CA VAL A 168 3.65 7.76 -7.10
C VAL A 168 4.72 8.79 -6.74
N SER A 169 5.12 9.65 -7.69
CA SER A 169 6.08 10.73 -7.45
C SER A 169 5.56 11.82 -6.50
N GLU A 170 4.25 11.93 -6.34
CA GLU A 170 3.62 12.89 -5.44
C GLU A 170 3.39 12.33 -4.02
N VAL A 171 3.61 11.03 -3.80
CA VAL A 171 3.53 10.44 -2.46
C VAL A 171 4.64 11.06 -1.59
N PRO A 172 4.30 11.54 -0.37
CA PRO A 172 5.28 12.12 0.53
C PRO A 172 6.27 11.06 1.02
N GLY A 173 7.56 11.30 0.76
CA GLY A 173 8.64 10.48 1.29
C GLY A 173 8.92 10.77 2.77
N ILE A 174 9.64 9.87 3.44
CA ILE A 174 9.98 10.04 4.86
C ILE A 174 10.77 11.34 5.12
N ASP A 175 11.65 11.75 4.20
CA ASP A 175 12.46 12.95 4.35
C ASP A 175 11.62 14.23 4.26
N GLN A 176 10.63 14.27 3.38
CA GLN A 176 9.68 15.39 3.27
C GLN A 176 8.86 15.54 4.56
N ILE A 177 8.50 14.43 5.19
CA ILE A 177 7.77 14.43 6.47
C ILE A 177 8.68 14.93 7.61
N LYS A 178 9.94 14.49 7.64
CA LYS A 178 10.93 15.01 8.59
C LYS A 178 11.15 16.52 8.40
N GLU A 179 11.24 16.98 7.16
CA GLU A 179 11.39 18.40 6.85
C GLU A 179 10.18 19.23 7.33
N HIS A 180 8.96 18.75 7.08
CA HIS A 180 7.74 19.41 7.55
C HIS A 180 7.69 19.54 9.08
N PHE A 181 8.18 18.53 9.80
CA PHE A 181 8.24 18.53 11.28
C PHE A 181 9.63 18.91 11.84
N ASN A 182 10.46 19.65 11.10
CA ASN A 182 11.84 19.95 11.49
C ASN A 182 11.98 20.70 12.84
N LYS A 183 10.96 21.48 13.22
CA LYS A 183 10.91 22.20 14.52
C LYS A 183 10.48 21.27 15.66
N ASN A 184 9.91 20.10 15.37
CA ASN A 184 9.39 19.16 16.37
C ASN A 184 10.45 18.07 16.67
N GLN A 185 11.47 18.44 17.43
CA GLN A 185 12.64 17.60 17.72
C GLN A 185 12.30 16.20 18.26
N LYS A 186 11.26 16.09 19.11
CA LYS A 186 10.78 14.81 19.66
C LYS A 186 10.28 13.86 18.57
N LEU A 187 9.57 14.36 17.55
CA LEU A 187 9.09 13.51 16.46
C LEU A 187 10.24 13.06 15.58
N LEU A 188 11.18 13.95 15.28
CA LEU A 188 12.39 13.60 14.52
C LEU A 188 13.21 12.52 15.23
N GLU A 189 13.42 12.66 16.54
CA GLU A 189 14.13 11.66 17.34
C GLU A 189 13.45 10.29 17.25
N ILE A 190 12.12 10.25 17.39
CA ILE A 190 11.34 9.01 17.31
C ILE A 190 11.43 8.38 15.92
N ILE A 191 11.28 9.19 14.85
CA ILE A 191 11.34 8.72 13.46
C ILE A 191 12.74 8.15 13.16
N ASN A 192 13.80 8.94 13.41
CA ASN A 192 15.18 8.53 13.13
C ASN A 192 15.56 7.25 13.88
N ARG A 193 15.15 7.15 15.16
CA ARG A 193 15.41 5.96 15.96
C ARG A 193 14.69 4.72 15.43
N LEU A 194 13.43 4.86 15.02
CA LEU A 194 12.66 3.74 14.48
C LEU A 194 13.14 3.32 13.08
N GLU A 195 13.66 4.25 12.29
CA GLU A 195 14.28 3.98 10.99
C GLU A 195 15.56 3.15 11.12
N ILE A 196 16.47 3.53 12.04
CA ILE A 196 17.65 2.70 12.38
C ILE A 196 17.21 1.30 12.80
N GLY A 197 16.14 1.22 13.60
CA GLY A 197 15.56 -0.04 14.03
C GLY A 197 14.96 -0.90 12.92
N ALA A 198 14.25 -0.27 11.97
CA ALA A 198 13.62 -0.94 10.85
C ALA A 198 14.65 -1.57 9.91
N ASN A 199 15.86 -1.00 9.86
CA ASN A 199 16.99 -1.48 9.07
C ASN A 199 17.93 -2.42 9.86
N SER A 200 17.57 -2.79 11.10
CA SER A 200 18.37 -3.65 11.96
C SER A 200 17.80 -5.07 12.07
N TYR A 201 18.67 -6.09 12.02
CA TYR A 201 18.32 -7.49 12.29
C TYR A 201 18.19 -7.81 13.80
N ASN A 202 18.30 -6.82 14.68
CA ASN A 202 18.28 -7.03 16.12
C ASN A 202 16.86 -7.30 16.65
N PRO A 203 16.63 -8.41 17.38
CA PRO A 203 15.31 -8.78 17.93
C PRO A 203 14.64 -7.73 18.82
N ARG A 204 15.40 -6.80 19.42
CA ARG A 204 14.86 -5.69 20.21
C ARG A 204 14.16 -4.62 19.35
N TRP A 205 14.34 -4.66 18.03
CA TRP A 205 13.73 -3.76 17.05
C TRP A 205 12.62 -4.43 16.23
N VAL A 206 12.17 -5.63 16.63
CA VAL A 206 11.00 -6.27 16.03
C VAL A 206 9.82 -5.28 15.96
N ASN A 207 9.08 -5.30 14.85
CA ASN A 207 7.99 -4.37 14.54
C ASN A 207 8.36 -2.86 14.47
N SER A 208 9.63 -2.45 14.52
CA SER A 208 9.98 -1.03 14.36
C SER A 208 9.52 -0.47 13.02
N SER A 209 9.65 -1.25 11.94
CA SER A 209 9.10 -0.91 10.62
C SER A 209 7.58 -0.68 10.66
N LYS A 210 6.83 -1.61 11.28
CA LYS A 210 5.37 -1.48 11.42
C LYS A 210 4.95 -0.27 12.25
N LYS A 211 5.66 -0.01 13.35
CA LYS A 211 5.42 1.15 14.21
C LYS A 211 5.74 2.46 13.48
N LEU A 212 6.89 2.53 12.81
CA LEU A 212 7.29 3.68 11.99
C LEU A 212 6.23 3.98 10.94
N SER A 213 5.76 2.94 10.23
CA SER A 213 4.70 3.07 9.21
C SER A 213 3.46 3.77 9.77
N ARG A 214 2.93 3.28 10.90
CA ARG A 214 1.75 3.88 11.52
C ARG A 214 1.95 5.32 11.98
N ILE A 215 3.11 5.64 12.54
CA ILE A 215 3.44 7.02 12.95
C ILE A 215 3.46 7.92 11.72
N ILE A 216 4.15 7.49 10.66
CA ILE A 216 4.27 8.26 9.43
C ILE A 216 2.91 8.44 8.77
N ASP A 217 2.09 7.39 8.66
CA ASP A 217 0.74 7.49 8.08
C ASP A 217 -0.14 8.49 8.85
N ALA A 218 -0.08 8.48 10.19
CA ALA A 218 -0.80 9.44 11.02
C ALA A 218 -0.29 10.88 10.85
N LEU A 219 1.03 11.07 10.66
CA LEU A 219 1.63 12.37 10.38
C LEU A 219 1.25 12.90 9.01
N VAL A 220 1.23 12.05 7.97
CA VAL A 220 0.76 12.45 6.63
C VAL A 220 -0.69 12.92 6.69
N LYS A 221 -1.57 12.18 7.39
CA LYS A 221 -2.95 12.61 7.60
C LYS A 221 -3.06 13.93 8.37
N ALA A 222 -2.18 14.16 9.34
CA ALA A 222 -2.14 15.42 10.06
C ALA A 222 -1.76 16.59 9.13
N ILE A 223 -0.81 16.39 8.22
CA ILE A 223 -0.45 17.37 7.19
C ILE A 223 -1.63 17.62 6.25
N ASP A 224 -2.23 16.55 5.72
CA ASP A 224 -3.34 16.64 4.74
C ASP A 224 -4.56 17.41 5.30
N ASN A 225 -4.77 17.38 6.61
CA ASN A 225 -5.92 17.97 7.28
C ASN A 225 -5.57 19.18 8.18
N ASP A 226 -4.34 19.70 8.09
CA ASP A 226 -3.84 20.84 8.90
C ASP A 226 -4.09 20.66 10.42
N LEU A 227 -3.80 19.46 10.93
CA LEU A 227 -4.05 19.11 12.33
C LEU A 227 -2.86 19.45 13.23
N ASP A 228 -3.14 20.01 14.41
CA ASP A 228 -2.14 20.23 15.44
C ASP A 228 -1.63 18.90 16.03
N VAL A 229 -0.39 18.57 15.68
CA VAL A 229 0.28 17.34 16.11
C VAL A 229 0.50 17.27 17.61
N ASP A 230 0.72 18.39 18.30
CA ASP A 230 0.89 18.38 19.75
C ASP A 230 -0.42 18.06 20.46
N LYS A 231 -1.55 18.53 19.91
CA LYS A 231 -2.89 18.12 20.37
C LYS A 231 -3.13 16.63 20.10
N LEU A 232 -2.77 16.13 18.91
CA LEU A 232 -2.89 14.70 18.58
C LEU A 232 -2.06 13.83 19.54
N LEU A 233 -0.83 14.22 19.87
CA LEU A 233 0.02 13.48 20.81
C LEU A 233 -0.57 13.41 22.23
N LYS A 234 -1.33 14.42 22.66
CA LYS A 234 -1.99 14.48 23.97
C LYS A 234 -3.29 13.67 24.01
N ASP A 235 -4.03 13.62 22.91
CA ASP A 235 -5.24 12.80 22.80
C ASP A 235 -4.89 11.31 22.71
N LYS A 236 -5.25 10.53 23.73
CA LYS A 236 -4.98 9.07 23.78
C LYS A 236 -5.72 8.29 22.69
N ASN A 237 -6.80 8.85 22.14
CA ASN A 237 -7.60 8.19 21.12
C ASN A 237 -7.14 8.52 19.70
N SER A 238 -6.22 9.48 19.53
CA SER A 238 -5.71 9.80 18.19
C SER A 238 -4.85 8.67 17.63
N GLU A 239 -4.91 8.48 16.31
CA GLU A 239 -4.11 7.46 15.61
C GLU A 239 -2.61 7.64 15.89
N LEU A 240 -2.13 8.89 15.89
CA LEU A 240 -0.73 9.20 16.17
C LEU A 240 -0.32 8.78 17.58
N SER A 241 -1.15 9.10 18.58
CA SER A 241 -0.89 8.76 19.98
C SER A 241 -0.87 7.24 20.18
N GLN A 242 -1.84 6.52 19.60
CA GLN A 242 -1.87 5.06 19.61
C GLN A 242 -0.66 4.44 18.89
N ALA A 243 -0.23 5.02 17.77
CA ALA A 243 0.96 4.59 17.05
C ALA A 243 2.23 4.81 17.88
N ILE A 244 2.34 5.93 18.61
CA ILE A 244 3.43 6.21 19.55
C ILE A 244 3.43 5.21 20.70
N ASP A 245 2.28 4.77 21.18
CA ASP A 245 2.15 3.78 22.26
C ASP A 245 2.30 2.33 21.81
N MET A 246 2.39 2.07 20.52
CA MET A 246 2.59 0.72 20.00
C MET A 246 3.91 0.11 20.54
N LYS A 247 3.82 -1.07 21.15
CA LYS A 247 4.98 -1.85 21.58
C LYS A 247 5.66 -2.50 20.36
N ARG A 248 6.99 -2.61 20.42
CA ARG A 248 7.82 -3.17 19.35
C ARG A 248 7.98 -4.68 19.52
N THR A 249 8.32 -5.13 20.71
CA THR A 249 8.49 -6.54 21.05
C THR A 249 7.15 -7.20 21.39
N MET A 250 6.91 -8.42 20.88
CA MET A 250 5.88 -9.30 21.45
C MET A 250 6.41 -9.82 22.79
N CYS A 251 5.75 -9.42 23.87
CA CYS A 251 6.17 -9.72 25.23
C CYS A 251 6.00 -11.22 25.55
N PHE A 252 7.05 -12.02 25.35
CA PHE A 252 7.20 -13.30 26.07
C PHE A 252 7.94 -13.14 27.41
N PHE A 253 8.62 -12.00 27.64
CA PHE A 253 9.41 -11.74 28.86
C PHE A 253 9.24 -10.35 29.48
N ASP A 254 8.31 -9.51 29.00
CA ASP A 254 8.11 -8.17 29.55
C ASP A 254 6.65 -7.99 29.98
N ASN A 255 6.38 -8.42 31.21
CA ASN A 255 5.07 -8.44 31.85
C ASN A 255 4.60 -7.05 32.31
N SER A 256 5.22 -5.95 31.87
CA SER A 256 4.77 -4.63 32.29
C SER A 256 3.67 -4.10 31.37
N LYS A 257 2.41 -4.31 31.76
CA LYS A 257 1.29 -3.47 31.31
C LYS A 257 1.47 -1.99 31.72
N GLU A 258 2.47 -1.67 32.56
CA GLU A 258 2.61 -0.39 33.25
C GLU A 258 3.70 0.55 32.72
N LYS A 259 4.68 0.09 31.93
CA LYS A 259 5.78 0.97 31.47
C LYS A 259 5.44 1.66 30.14
N PRO A 260 5.57 3.00 30.05
CA PRO A 260 5.38 3.71 28.80
C PRO A 260 6.41 3.24 27.76
N THR A 261 6.01 3.22 26.49
CA THR A 261 6.98 2.90 25.43
C THR A 261 8.05 3.98 25.38
N HIS A 262 9.26 3.64 24.93
CA HIS A 262 10.33 4.63 24.85
C HIS A 262 9.97 5.81 23.90
N SER A 263 9.16 5.58 22.87
CA SER A 263 8.62 6.68 22.04
C SER A 263 7.76 7.63 22.87
N ARG A 264 6.88 7.09 23.73
CA ARG A 264 6.07 7.89 24.66
C ARG A 264 6.93 8.59 25.71
N THR A 265 7.99 7.95 26.20
CA THR A 265 8.95 8.58 27.11
C THR A 265 9.62 9.80 26.49
N ILE A 266 10.03 9.73 25.21
CA ILE A 266 10.59 10.88 24.47
C ILE A 266 9.55 12.02 24.41
N VAL A 267 8.29 11.71 24.10
CA VAL A 267 7.20 12.71 24.08
C VAL A 267 6.98 13.34 25.45
N ASN A 268 7.02 12.57 26.53
CA ASN A 268 6.73 13.06 27.88
C ASN A 268 7.90 13.84 28.50
N ASN A 269 9.15 13.44 28.25
CA ASN A 269 10.34 14.08 28.81
C ASN A 269 10.66 15.43 28.15
N SER A 270 10.07 15.73 27.00
CA SER A 270 10.24 16.98 26.26
C SER A 270 9.12 17.99 26.54
N MET A 271 8.13 17.65 27.37
CA MET A 271 7.19 18.64 27.89
C MET A 271 7.85 19.38 29.06
N PRO A 272 7.75 20.74 29.13
CA PRO A 272 8.10 21.42 30.37
C PRO A 272 7.25 20.80 31.48
N LYS A 273 7.88 20.45 32.60
CA LYS A 273 7.12 20.08 33.80
C LYS A 273 6.17 21.25 34.12
N PRO A 274 4.89 20.97 34.46
CA PRO A 274 4.00 22.01 34.95
C PRO A 274 4.59 22.69 36.19
#